data_AF-A0A2V5HZ88-F1
#
_entry.id   AF-A0A2V5HZ88-F1
#
_cell.length_a   1.000
_cell.length_b   1.000
_cell.length_c   1.000
_cell.angle_alpha   90.00
_cell.angle_beta   90.00
_cell.angle_gamma   90.00
#
_symmetry.space_group_name_H-M   'P 1'
#
loop_
_entity.id
_entity.type
_entity.pdbx_description
1 polymer ?
#
loop_
_entity_poly.entity_id
_entity_poly.type
_entity_poly.pdbx_seq_one_letter_code
_entity_poly.pdbx_strand_id
1 'polypeptide(L)'
;MHVFGLIIPFALVIGPVVAAPVATSSSDTVTCTAADMSDVKKPKNVSWKVSVATAKAEMAKAGISRQGKTGYPHSYHNHQNLDWSVATCKKTDIDLLEYLVFWQRHAPIDNTRRTNEQAHSPIRVVYANDGGVMVYCGVMTHEVAKKEDNVGG
;
A
#
# COMPACT_ATOMS: atom_id res chain seq x y z
N MET A 1 24.34 -15.05 -75.12
CA MET A 1 25.02 -14.14 -74.16
C MET A 1 24.14 -14.10 -72.92
N HIS A 2 24.60 -14.67 -71.81
CA HIS A 2 23.81 -14.84 -70.58
C HIS A 2 23.98 -13.61 -69.69
N VAL A 3 22.89 -12.91 -69.39
CA VAL A 3 22.85 -11.84 -68.39
C VAL A 3 22.43 -12.44 -67.06
N PHE A 4 23.36 -12.51 -66.10
CA PHE A 4 23.10 -12.92 -64.73
C PHE A 4 22.36 -11.79 -64.00
N GLY A 5 21.08 -11.98 -63.70
CA GLY A 5 20.31 -11.14 -62.80
C GLY A 5 20.47 -11.65 -61.36
N LEU A 6 21.20 -10.91 -60.53
CA LEU A 6 21.31 -11.18 -59.10
C LEU A 6 20.23 -10.37 -58.37
N ILE A 7 19.18 -11.05 -57.89
CA ILE A 7 18.15 -10.45 -57.05
C ILE A 7 18.49 -10.80 -55.59
N ILE A 8 18.83 -9.79 -54.79
CA ILE A 8 19.11 -9.93 -53.35
C ILE A 8 17.77 -9.82 -52.61
N PRO A 9 17.33 -10.85 -51.84
CA PRO A 9 16.13 -10.72 -51.02
C PRO A 9 16.47 -9.94 -49.75
N PHE A 10 15.79 -8.80 -49.56
CA PHE A 10 15.77 -8.05 -48.30
C PHE A 10 14.85 -8.79 -47.32
N ALA A 11 15.43 -9.56 -46.39
CA ALA A 11 14.69 -10.21 -45.31
C ALA A 11 14.32 -9.16 -44.24
N LEU A 12 13.05 -8.76 -44.21
CA LEU A 12 12.52 -7.87 -43.18
C LEU A 12 12.27 -8.68 -41.90
N VAL A 13 13.23 -8.65 -40.97
CA VAL A 13 13.10 -9.27 -39.64
C VAL A 13 12.21 -8.37 -38.77
N ILE A 14 10.91 -8.61 -38.80
CA ILE A 14 9.96 -8.03 -37.84
C ILE A 14 10.08 -8.81 -36.53
N GLY A 15 11.00 -8.37 -35.67
CA GLY A 15 11.10 -8.88 -34.31
C GLY A 15 9.95 -8.33 -33.45
N PRO A 16 9.40 -9.11 -32.49
CA PRO A 16 8.39 -8.61 -31.56
C PRO A 16 9.02 -7.55 -30.65
N VAL A 17 8.47 -6.34 -30.67
CA VAL A 17 8.74 -5.32 -29.67
C VAL A 17 8.06 -5.77 -28.38
N VAL A 18 8.78 -6.49 -27.53
CA VAL A 18 8.34 -6.77 -26.17
C VAL A 18 8.46 -5.47 -25.40
N ALA A 19 7.34 -4.75 -25.26
CA ALA A 19 7.25 -3.63 -24.34
C ALA A 19 7.42 -4.17 -22.91
N ALA A 20 8.64 -4.12 -22.39
CA ALA A 20 8.89 -4.37 -20.99
C ALA A 20 8.15 -3.28 -20.19
N PRO A 21 7.39 -3.63 -19.13
CA PRO A 21 6.79 -2.63 -18.27
C PRO A 21 7.91 -1.81 -17.64
N VAL A 22 7.92 -0.50 -17.91
CA VAL A 22 8.75 0.44 -17.17
C VAL A 22 8.24 0.37 -15.73
N ALA A 23 9.06 -0.16 -14.83
CA ALA A 23 8.83 -0.04 -13.41
C ALA A 23 8.88 1.45 -13.06
N THR A 24 7.73 2.10 -13.07
CA THR A 24 7.56 3.44 -12.50
C THR A 24 7.71 3.28 -11.00
N SER A 25 8.96 3.30 -10.55
CA SER A 25 9.33 3.41 -9.15
C SER A 25 9.00 4.84 -8.70
N SER A 26 7.72 5.14 -8.51
CA SER A 26 7.30 6.37 -7.84
C SER A 26 7.83 6.31 -6.42
N SER A 27 8.88 7.07 -6.14
CA SER A 27 9.49 7.23 -4.82
C SER A 27 8.62 8.07 -3.88
N ASP A 28 7.30 8.01 -4.04
CA ASP A 28 6.37 8.82 -3.29
C ASP A 28 6.36 8.34 -1.84
N THR A 29 6.54 9.29 -0.93
CA THR A 29 6.58 9.05 0.50
C THR A 29 5.53 9.91 1.17
N VAL A 30 4.70 9.29 2.00
CA VAL A 30 3.72 9.96 2.86
C VAL A 30 4.36 10.13 4.24
N THR A 31 4.18 11.31 4.84
CA THR A 31 4.53 11.53 6.25
C THR A 31 3.27 11.44 7.09
N CYS A 32 3.21 10.45 7.96
CA CYS A 32 2.15 10.29 8.95
C CYS A 32 2.60 10.95 10.25
N THR A 33 1.78 11.81 10.84
CA THR A 33 2.07 12.49 12.09
C THR A 33 0.98 12.18 13.10
N ALA A 34 1.38 11.91 14.34
CA ALA A 34 0.47 11.67 15.47
C ALA A 34 0.99 12.38 16.72
N ALA A 35 0.10 12.60 17.68
CA ALA A 35 0.46 13.03 19.02
C ALA A 35 0.92 11.83 19.85
N ASP A 36 2.13 11.92 20.40
CA ASP A 36 2.60 11.07 21.48
C ASP A 36 2.18 11.70 22.81
N MET A 37 1.22 11.04 23.46
CA MET A 37 0.64 11.43 24.74
C MET A 37 1.25 10.66 25.93
N SER A 38 2.43 10.06 25.78
CA SER A 38 3.11 9.32 26.87
C SER A 38 3.35 10.19 28.10
N ASP A 39 3.59 11.49 27.90
CA ASP A 39 3.48 12.53 28.94
C ASP A 39 2.35 13.48 28.58
N VAL A 40 1.18 13.27 29.19
CA VAL A 40 -0.03 14.07 28.94
C VAL A 40 0.15 15.57 29.24
N LYS A 41 1.13 15.94 30.08
CA LYS A 41 1.43 17.35 30.38
C LYS A 41 2.35 17.98 29.34
N LYS A 42 3.03 17.17 28.52
CA LYS A 42 3.99 17.59 27.49
C LYS A 42 3.85 16.72 26.24
N PRO A 43 2.71 16.83 25.53
CA PRO A 43 2.50 16.09 24.30
C PRO A 43 3.56 16.44 23.26
N LYS A 44 3.97 15.44 22.48
CA LYS A 44 4.96 15.61 21.41
C LYS A 44 4.42 15.09 20.10
N ASN A 45 4.88 15.65 18.99
CA ASN A 45 4.56 15.07 17.68
C ASN A 45 5.57 13.98 17.34
N VAL A 46 5.06 12.83 16.94
CA VAL A 46 5.85 11.74 16.34
C VAL A 46 5.47 11.61 14.87
N SER A 47 6.42 11.19 14.04
CA SER A 47 6.17 11.04 12.61
C SER A 47 6.88 9.84 12.00
N TRP A 48 6.23 9.27 10.99
CA TRP A 48 6.71 8.14 10.22
C TRP A 48 6.66 8.48 8.74
N LYS A 49 7.72 8.11 8.02
CA LYS A 49 7.76 8.16 6.56
C LYS A 49 7.39 6.79 6.01
N VAL A 50 6.38 6.75 5.16
CA VAL A 50 5.88 5.52 4.54
C VAL A 50 5.96 5.66 3.04
N SER A 51 6.65 4.73 2.38
CA SER A 51 6.63 4.66 0.92
C SER A 51 5.25 4.22 0.45
N VAL A 52 4.68 4.95 -0.52
CA VAL A 52 3.42 4.58 -1.19
C VAL A 52 3.54 3.20 -1.82
N ALA A 53 4.71 2.84 -2.35
CA ALA A 53 4.96 1.51 -2.92
C ALA A 53 4.83 0.40 -1.85
N THR A 54 5.39 0.62 -0.65
CA THR A 54 5.22 -0.31 0.48
C THR A 54 3.76 -0.44 0.88
N ALA A 55 3.04 0.67 1.01
CA ALA A 55 1.62 0.64 1.38
C ALA A 55 0.77 -0.13 0.35
N LYS A 56 1.01 0.08 -0.96
CA LYS A 56 0.35 -0.67 -2.03
C LYS A 56 0.73 -2.15 -2.04
N ALA A 57 1.96 -2.50 -1.69
CA ALA A 57 2.38 -3.90 -1.56
C ALA A 57 1.68 -4.60 -0.40
N GLU A 58 1.54 -3.93 0.76
CA GLU A 58 0.77 -4.47 1.90
C GLU A 58 -0.73 -4.60 1.57
N MET A 59 -1.32 -3.63 0.87
CA MET A 59 -2.68 -3.75 0.32
C MET A 59 -2.82 -4.98 -0.58
N ALA A 60 -1.88 -5.20 -1.50
CA ALA A 60 -1.93 -6.34 -2.40
C ALA A 60 -1.83 -7.69 -1.67
N LYS A 61 -1.01 -7.76 -0.59
CA LYS A 61 -0.92 -8.95 0.27
C LYS A 61 -2.21 -9.19 1.05
N ALA A 62 -2.84 -8.12 1.53
CA ALA A 62 -4.08 -8.17 2.32
C ALA A 62 -5.28 -8.69 1.52
N GLY A 63 -5.37 -8.35 0.23
CA GLY A 63 -6.54 -8.69 -0.58
C GLY A 63 -7.81 -7.99 -0.09
N ILE A 64 -8.99 -8.54 -0.42
CA ILE A 64 -10.30 -7.94 -0.06
C ILE A 64 -11.00 -8.64 1.10
N SER A 65 -10.48 -9.78 1.56
CA SER A 65 -11.12 -10.62 2.57
C SER A 65 -10.21 -10.79 3.78
N ARG A 66 -10.79 -10.77 4.98
CA ARG A 66 -10.10 -11.06 6.24
C ARG A 66 -9.27 -12.34 6.13
N GLN A 67 -8.03 -12.25 6.60
CA GLN A 67 -7.03 -13.30 6.55
C GLN A 67 -6.76 -13.84 7.95
N GLY A 68 -6.73 -15.17 8.08
CA GLY A 68 -6.26 -15.86 9.28
C GLY A 68 -6.86 -15.37 10.59
N LYS A 69 -6.01 -15.24 11.62
CA LYS A 69 -6.41 -14.89 13.01
C LYS A 69 -6.21 -13.43 13.37
N THR A 70 -5.62 -12.63 12.48
CA THR A 70 -5.32 -11.21 12.75
C THR A 70 -6.58 -10.35 12.68
N GLY A 71 -7.58 -10.81 11.93
CA GLY A 71 -8.79 -10.04 11.68
C GLY A 71 -8.64 -9.00 10.58
N TYR A 72 -7.47 -8.92 9.94
CA TYR A 72 -7.15 -7.99 8.86
C TYR A 72 -7.21 -8.66 7.47
N PRO A 73 -7.50 -7.91 6.39
CA PRO A 73 -8.06 -6.57 6.42
C PRO A 73 -9.45 -6.56 7.06
N HIS A 74 -9.87 -5.39 7.52
CA HIS A 74 -11.20 -5.17 8.07
C HIS A 74 -11.81 -3.88 7.52
N SER A 75 -13.13 -3.78 7.64
CA SER A 75 -13.89 -2.62 7.20
C SER A 75 -13.44 -1.35 7.92
N TYR A 76 -13.27 -0.29 7.14
CA TYR A 76 -13.00 1.06 7.59
C TYR A 76 -14.21 1.94 7.30
N HIS A 77 -14.70 2.66 8.30
CA HIS A 77 -15.94 3.44 8.19
C HIS A 77 -15.73 4.95 8.07
N ASN A 78 -14.48 5.42 8.01
CA ASN A 78 -14.13 6.83 7.85
C ASN A 78 -14.87 7.80 8.80
N HIS A 79 -15.03 7.44 10.08
CA HIS A 79 -15.72 8.29 11.07
C HIS A 79 -15.05 9.65 11.29
N GLN A 80 -13.77 9.76 10.95
CA GLN A 80 -12.99 11.00 11.02
C GLN A 80 -13.20 11.91 9.79
N ASN A 81 -14.02 11.51 8.82
CA ASN A 81 -14.28 12.25 7.59
C ASN A 81 -12.99 12.63 6.84
N LEU A 82 -12.03 11.71 6.75
CA LEU A 82 -10.83 11.90 5.95
C LEU A 82 -11.21 12.11 4.48
N ASP A 83 -10.72 13.20 3.89
CA ASP A 83 -10.94 13.52 2.46
C ASP A 83 -9.90 12.82 1.58
N TRP A 84 -10.28 11.66 1.06
CA TRP A 84 -9.41 10.88 0.16
C TRP A 84 -9.38 11.50 -1.23
N SER A 85 -8.20 11.87 -1.75
CA SER A 85 -8.08 12.44 -3.10
C SER A 85 -8.66 11.58 -4.24
N VAL A 86 -8.83 10.27 -4.02
CA VAL A 86 -9.33 9.30 -5.01
C VAL A 86 -10.85 9.25 -5.00
N ALA A 87 -11.48 9.52 -6.14
CA ALA A 87 -12.94 9.61 -6.28
C ALA A 87 -13.71 8.38 -5.77
N THR A 88 -13.24 7.16 -6.08
CA THR A 88 -13.85 5.92 -5.58
C THR A 88 -13.89 5.88 -4.05
N CYS A 89 -12.87 6.42 -3.39
CA CYS A 89 -12.75 6.42 -1.94
C CYS A 89 -13.59 7.50 -1.25
N LYS A 90 -14.22 8.41 -2.03
CA LYS A 90 -15.16 9.42 -1.54
C LYS A 90 -16.62 8.95 -1.58
N LYS A 91 -16.90 7.83 -2.26
CA LYS A 91 -18.26 7.26 -2.33
C LYS A 91 -18.73 6.89 -0.93
N THR A 92 -19.99 7.14 -0.60
CA THR A 92 -20.57 6.83 0.72
C THR A 92 -21.03 5.38 0.86
N ASP A 93 -21.19 4.69 -0.27
CA ASP A 93 -21.69 3.31 -0.42
C ASP A 93 -20.60 2.33 -0.86
N ILE A 94 -19.33 2.67 -0.62
CA ILE A 94 -18.19 1.82 -0.95
C ILE A 94 -17.63 1.14 0.29
N ASP A 95 -17.24 -0.12 0.13
CA ASP A 95 -16.51 -0.85 1.16
C ASP A 95 -15.07 -0.34 1.21
N LEU A 96 -14.76 0.50 2.19
CA LEU A 96 -13.37 0.81 2.52
C LEU A 96 -12.81 -0.27 3.45
N LEU A 97 -11.56 -0.63 3.22
CA LEU A 97 -10.80 -1.60 3.99
C LEU A 97 -9.53 -0.94 4.51
N GLU A 98 -9.08 -1.40 5.67
CA GLU A 98 -7.79 -1.03 6.23
C GLU A 98 -6.89 -2.24 6.49
N TYR A 99 -5.59 -2.05 6.29
CA TYR A 99 -4.56 -3.04 6.59
C TYR A 99 -3.32 -2.39 7.20
N LEU A 100 -2.61 -3.13 8.06
CA LEU A 100 -1.42 -2.65 8.74
C LEU A 100 -0.30 -2.34 7.76
N VAL A 101 0.38 -1.20 7.97
CA VAL A 101 1.63 -0.87 7.28
C VAL A 101 2.69 -0.60 8.32
N PHE A 102 3.80 -1.31 8.29
CA PHE A 102 4.92 -1.03 9.17
C PHE A 102 5.92 -0.09 8.48
N TRP A 103 6.58 0.76 9.26
CA TRP A 103 7.72 1.53 8.75
C TRP A 103 8.92 0.61 8.50
N GLN A 104 9.93 1.13 7.80
CA GLN A 104 11.11 0.36 7.40
C GLN A 104 11.71 -0.42 8.59
N ARG A 105 12.11 -1.68 8.33
CA ARG A 105 12.80 -2.62 9.24
C ARG A 105 11.93 -3.44 10.22
N HIS A 106 10.61 -3.42 10.09
CA HIS A 106 9.74 -4.35 10.81
C HIS A 106 9.26 -5.51 9.92
N ALA A 107 9.07 -6.68 10.53
CA ALA A 107 8.47 -7.82 9.85
C ALA A 107 6.99 -7.54 9.54
N PRO A 108 6.45 -8.06 8.41
CA PRO A 108 5.02 -8.06 8.15
C PRO A 108 4.25 -8.80 9.24
N ILE A 109 2.95 -8.52 9.37
CA ILE A 109 2.09 -9.25 10.31
C ILE A 109 1.96 -10.73 9.89
N ASP A 110 2.04 -11.64 10.86
CA ASP A 110 1.80 -13.06 10.70
C ASP A 110 0.31 -13.36 10.87
N ASN A 111 -0.35 -13.73 9.77
CA ASN A 111 -1.77 -14.06 9.76
C ASN A 111 -2.14 -15.33 10.53
N THR A 112 -1.18 -16.15 10.93
CA THR A 112 -1.44 -17.37 11.72
C THR A 112 -1.60 -17.10 13.22
N ARG A 113 -1.17 -15.91 13.66
CA ARG A 113 -1.18 -15.45 15.06
C ARG A 113 -2.20 -14.34 15.25
N ARG A 114 -2.61 -14.09 16.50
CA ARG A 114 -3.52 -12.97 16.79
C ARG A 114 -2.77 -11.65 16.71
N THR A 115 -3.47 -10.57 16.40
CA THR A 115 -2.85 -9.23 16.27
C THR A 115 -2.22 -8.77 17.58
N ASN A 116 -2.84 -9.06 18.73
CA ASN A 116 -2.38 -8.65 20.05
C ASN A 116 -1.15 -9.43 20.59
N GLU A 117 -0.61 -10.36 19.80
CA GLU A 117 0.57 -11.16 20.13
C GLU A 117 1.80 -10.72 19.31
N GLN A 118 1.66 -9.61 18.57
CA GLN A 118 2.57 -9.21 17.51
C GLN A 118 2.81 -7.71 17.52
N ALA A 119 3.72 -7.30 16.64
CA ALA A 119 3.96 -5.92 16.32
C ALA A 119 2.68 -5.12 16.06
N HIS A 120 2.57 -3.96 16.70
CA HIS A 120 1.47 -3.02 16.48
C HIS A 120 1.96 -1.83 15.66
N SER A 121 1.45 -1.67 14.43
CA SER A 121 1.62 -0.40 13.74
C SER A 121 0.44 0.52 14.05
N PRO A 122 0.62 1.85 14.23
CA PRO A 122 -0.49 2.80 14.22
C PRO A 122 -0.88 3.21 12.79
N ILE A 123 -0.11 2.79 11.78
CA ILE A 123 -0.28 3.20 10.39
C ILE A 123 -1.10 2.14 9.65
N ARG A 124 -2.00 2.60 8.78
CA ARG A 124 -2.84 1.75 7.93
C ARG A 124 -2.78 2.22 6.49
N VAL A 125 -2.75 1.28 5.55
CA VAL A 125 -3.18 1.55 4.18
C VAL A 125 -4.70 1.43 4.15
N VAL A 126 -5.35 2.41 3.52
CA VAL A 126 -6.79 2.40 3.26
C VAL A 126 -7.01 2.23 1.78
N TYR A 127 -7.95 1.36 1.42
CA TYR A 127 -8.29 1.07 0.03
C TYR A 127 -9.75 0.67 -0.09
N ALA A 128 -10.35 0.93 -1.24
CA ALA A 128 -11.71 0.54 -1.54
C ALA A 128 -11.76 -0.84 -2.19
N ASN A 129 -12.80 -1.60 -1.90
CA ASN A 129 -13.23 -2.76 -2.67
C ASN A 129 -14.33 -2.33 -3.66
N ASP A 130 -13.94 -1.97 -4.88
CA ASP A 130 -14.86 -1.60 -5.95
C ASP A 130 -15.21 -2.84 -6.78
N GLY A 131 -16.20 -3.61 -6.32
CA GLY A 131 -16.66 -4.82 -7.00
C GLY A 131 -15.59 -5.91 -7.14
N GLY A 132 -14.71 -6.05 -6.15
CA GLY A 132 -13.57 -7.00 -6.16
C GLY A 132 -12.26 -6.37 -6.62
N VAL A 133 -12.28 -5.13 -7.11
CA VAL A 133 -11.07 -4.39 -7.51
C VAL A 133 -10.59 -3.54 -6.34
N MET A 134 -9.35 -3.78 -5.90
CA MET A 134 -8.72 -2.96 -4.86
C MET A 134 -8.27 -1.61 -5.42
N VAL A 135 -8.77 -0.52 -4.85
CA VAL A 135 -8.39 0.85 -5.20
C VAL A 135 -7.70 1.52 -4.02
N TYR A 136 -6.40 1.80 -4.14
CA TYR A 136 -5.63 2.50 -3.12
C TYR A 136 -6.20 3.90 -2.85
N CYS A 137 -6.58 4.18 -1.60
CA CYS A 137 -7.09 5.49 -1.18
C CYS A 137 -6.00 6.36 -0.57
N GLY A 138 -5.15 5.76 0.26
CA GLY A 138 -4.09 6.48 0.96
C GLY A 138 -3.52 5.70 2.14
N VAL A 139 -2.74 6.39 2.95
CA VAL A 139 -2.22 5.91 4.23
C VAL A 139 -2.74 6.83 5.32
N MET A 140 -3.17 6.26 6.44
CA MET A 140 -3.55 6.99 7.64
C MET A 140 -2.77 6.50 8.86
N THR A 141 -2.80 7.29 9.93
CA THR A 141 -2.34 6.91 11.26
C THR A 141 -3.39 7.31 12.28
N HIS A 142 -3.41 6.65 13.44
CA HIS A 142 -4.16 7.13 14.59
C HIS A 142 -3.67 8.54 15.01
N GLU A 143 -4.59 9.38 15.48
CA GLU A 143 -4.30 10.73 15.97
C GLU A 143 -3.36 10.71 17.18
N VAL A 144 -3.50 9.71 18.04
CA VAL A 144 -2.62 9.44 19.18
C VAL A 144 -1.87 8.15 18.92
N ALA A 145 -0.56 8.22 18.86
CA ALA A 145 0.31 7.07 18.71
C ALA A 145 1.69 7.38 19.28
N LYS A 146 2.34 6.34 19.78
CA LYS A 146 3.71 6.40 20.27
C LYS A 146 4.62 5.71 19.27
N LYS A 147 5.80 6.28 19.04
CA LYS A 147 6.85 5.60 18.29
C LYS A 147 7.69 4.81 19.29
N GLU A 148 7.42 3.51 19.40
CA GLU A 148 8.28 2.63 20.17
C GLU A 148 9.35 2.05 19.25
N ASP A 149 10.57 1.91 19.77
CA ASP A 149 11.68 1.32 19.04
C ASP A 149 11.38 -0.15 18.66
N ASN A 150 10.44 -0.79 19.39
CA ASN A 150 10.03 -2.18 19.24
C ASN A 150 8.50 -2.34 19.22
N VAL A 151 7.74 -1.54 18.48
CA VAL A 151 6.34 -1.96 18.23
C VAL A 151 6.36 -3.15 17.27
N GLY A 152 6.33 -4.29 17.94
CA GLY A 152 6.97 -5.58 17.70
C GLY A 152 7.05 -6.31 19.05
N GLY A 153 6.04 -6.11 19.90
CA GLY A 153 5.99 -6.56 21.29
C GLY A 153 4.93 -7.63 21.48
#